data_AF-A0A955EUG8-F1
#
_entry.id   AF-A0A955EUG8-F1
#
_cell.length_a   1.000
_cell.length_b   1.000
_cell.length_c   1.000
_cell.angle_alpha   90.00
_cell.angle_beta   90.00
_cell.angle_gamma   90.00
#
_symmetry.space_group_name_H-M   'P 1'
#
loop_
_entity.id
_entity.type
_entity.pdbx_description
1 polymer ?
#
loop_
_entity_poly.entity_id
_entity_poly.type
_entity_poly.pdbx_seq_one_letter_code
_entity_poly.pdbx_strand_id
1 'polypeptide(L)' 'MDEPADLRFADLGLSPELLKAVDELGYETPSAIQAQAIPPLLAGRDLIGQAQTGTGKTAAFALPLLQRLDMSRR' A
#
# COMPACT_ATOMS: atom_id res chain seq x y z
N MET A 1 -9.44 25.82 -6.01
CA MET A 1 -9.40 24.93 -4.85
C MET A 1 -8.90 23.63 -5.43
N ASP A 2 -7.59 23.39 -5.33
CA ASP A 2 -6.97 22.21 -5.92
C ASP A 2 -7.38 21.03 -5.03
N GLU A 3 -8.45 20.33 -5.41
CA GLU A 3 -8.66 18.97 -4.91
C GLU A 3 -7.41 18.17 -5.29
N PRO A 4 -6.71 17.54 -4.33
CA PRO A 4 -5.62 16.64 -4.69
C PRO A 4 -6.25 15.55 -5.55
N ALA A 5 -5.71 15.34 -6.76
CA ALA A 5 -6.10 14.21 -7.60
C ALA A 5 -6.17 12.96 -6.71
N ASP A 6 -7.33 12.29 -6.69
CA ASP A 6 -7.60 11.13 -5.82
C ASP A 6 -6.56 10.05 -6.09
N LEU A 7 -5.48 10.05 -5.30
CA LEU A 7 -4.41 9.06 -5.40
C LEU A 7 -5.02 7.70 -5.13
N ARG A 8 -4.91 6.76 -6.08
CA ARG A 8 -5.49 5.42 -5.96
C ARG A 8 -4.40 4.41 -5.59
N PHE A 9 -4.79 3.25 -5.09
CA PHE A 9 -3.86 2.14 -4.88
C PHE A 9 -3.12 1.71 -6.16
N ALA A 10 -3.76 1.85 -7.31
CA ALA A 10 -3.16 1.58 -8.62
C ALA A 10 -1.93 2.47 -8.91
N ASP A 11 -1.85 3.65 -8.30
CA ASP A 11 -0.74 4.58 -8.49
C ASP A 11 0.47 4.25 -7.60
N LEU A 12 0.34 3.28 -6.69
CA LEU A 12 1.36 2.95 -5.70
C LEU A 12 2.32 1.83 -6.13
N GLY A 13 2.15 1.26 -7.33
CA GLY A 13 3.06 0.25 -7.89
C GLY A 13 2.84 -1.18 -7.37
N LEU A 14 1.64 -1.50 -6.90
CA LEU A 14 1.25 -2.86 -6.50
C LEU A 14 0.95 -3.75 -7.71
N SER A 15 1.11 -5.07 -7.58
CA SER A 15 0.75 -6.01 -8.65
C SER A 15 -0.76 -6.05 -8.90
N PRO A 16 -1.21 -6.48 -10.09
CA PRO A 16 -2.64 -6.64 -10.39
C PRO A 16 -3.39 -7.53 -9.39
N GLU A 17 -2.75 -8.59 -8.87
CA GLU A 17 -3.34 -9.51 -7.90
C GLU A 17 -3.60 -8.83 -6.56
N LEU A 18 -2.64 -8.01 -6.10
CA LEU A 18 -2.82 -7.22 -4.87
C LEU A 18 -3.86 -6.13 -5.05
N LEU A 19 -3.88 -5.44 -6.20
CA LEU A 19 -4.89 -4.43 -6.50
C LEU A 19 -6.29 -5.03 -6.48
N LYS A 20 -6.47 -6.22 -7.06
CA LYS A 20 -7.73 -6.97 -6.99
C LYS A 20 -8.11 -7.30 -5.54
N ALA A 21 -7.18 -7.80 -4.74
CA ALA A 21 -7.47 -8.14 -3.34
C ALA A 21 -7.85 -6.90 -2.50
N VAL A 22 -7.18 -5.78 -2.74
CA VAL A 22 -7.48 -4.48 -2.11
C VAL A 22 -8.89 -4.00 -2.49
N ASP A 23 -9.26 -4.09 -3.77
CA ASP A 23 -10.60 -3.75 -4.26
C ASP A 23 -11.69 -4.66 -3.66
N GLU A 24 -11.46 -5.98 -3.61
CA GLU A 24 -12.37 -6.95 -2.99
C GLU A 24 -12.57 -6.72 -1.47
N LEU A 25 -11.56 -6.15 -0.79
CA LEU A 25 -11.64 -5.75 0.60
C LEU A 25 -12.32 -4.38 0.82
N GLY A 26 -12.71 -3.70 -0.27
CA GLY A 26 -13.36 -2.38 -0.23
C GLY A 26 -12.40 -1.24 0.04
N TYR A 27 -11.11 -1.38 -0.29
CA TYR A 27 -10.12 -0.32 -0.11
C TYR A 27 -10.12 0.60 -1.34
N GLU A 28 -10.74 1.77 -1.20
CA GLU A 28 -10.90 2.71 -2.31
C GLU A 28 -9.69 3.63 -2.46
N THR A 29 -9.36 4.35 -1.38
CA THR A 29 -8.30 5.37 -1.35
C THR A 29 -7.27 5.02 -0.29
N PRO A 30 -5.95 5.00 -0.61
CA PRO A 30 -4.90 4.82 0.37
C PRO A 30 -4.92 5.93 1.41
N SER A 31 -4.74 5.56 2.67
CA SER A 31 -4.50 6.54 3.73
C SER A 31 -3.16 7.25 3.52
N ALA A 32 -2.98 8.42 4.16
CA ALA A 32 -1.74 9.19 4.04
C ALA A 32 -0.48 8.38 4.38
N ILE A 33 -0.55 7.49 5.39
CA ILE A 33 0.60 6.63 5.74
C ILE A 33 0.83 5.51 4.71
N GLN A 34 -0.22 4.99 4.08
CA GLN A 34 -0.10 3.97 3.03
C GLN A 34 0.51 4.59 1.76
N ALA A 35 0.00 5.74 1.33
CA ALA A 35 0.51 6.49 0.19
C ALA A 35 2.01 6.85 0.32
N GLN A 36 2.43 7.22 1.53
CA GLN A 36 3.83 7.59 1.80
C GLN A 36 4.74 6.37 2.00
N ALA A 37 4.24 5.27 2.58
CA ALA A 37 5.08 4.13 2.94
C ALA A 37 5.19 3.07 1.83
N ILE A 38 4.15 2.85 1.02
CA ILE A 38 4.13 1.75 0.04
C ILE A 38 5.24 1.93 -1.01
N PRO A 39 5.36 3.07 -1.73
CA PRO A 39 6.42 3.24 -2.74
C PRO A 39 7.86 3.05 -2.23
N PRO A 40 8.32 3.67 -1.12
CA PRO A 40 9.65 3.40 -0.57
C PRO A 40 9.86 1.93 -0.17
N LEU A 41 8.85 1.32 0.46
CA LEU A 41 8.95 -0.06 0.90
C LEU A 41 9.06 -1.00 -0.30
N LEU A 42 8.30 -0.78 -1.37
CA LEU A 42 8.43 -1.52 -2.64
C LEU A 42 9.82 -1.37 -3.27
N ALA A 43 10.40 -0.17 -3.19
CA ALA A 43 11.77 0.11 -3.65
C ALA A 43 12.87 -0.53 -2.78
N GLY A 44 12.53 -1.21 -1.68
CA GLY A 44 13.50 -1.93 -0.84
C GLY A 44 14.18 -1.04 0.19
N ARG A 45 13.61 0.14 0.46
CA ARG A 45 14.13 1.07 1.45
C ARG A 45 13.58 0.74 2.84
N ASP A 46 14.43 0.89 3.85
CA ASP A 46 14.01 0.88 5.23
C ASP A 46 13.18 2.12 5.54
N LEU A 47 12.16 1.96 6.39
CA LEU A 47 11.22 3.03 6.72
C LEU A 47 10.77 2.94 8.18
N ILE A 48 10.83 4.08 8.87
CA ILE A 48 10.17 4.28 10.17
C ILE A 48 8.88 5.06 9.91
N GLY A 49 7.74 4.43 10.17
CA GLY A 49 6.42 5.06 10.00
C GLY A 49 5.81 5.42 11.35
N GLN A 50 5.64 6.72 11.62
CA GLN A 50 4.91 7.21 12.79
C GLN A 50 3.49 7.64 12.40
N ALA A 51 2.48 6.93 12.91
CA ALA A 51 1.09 7.32 12.77
C ALA A 51 0.27 6.77 13.94
N GLN A 52 -0.91 7.36 14.21
CA GLN A 52 -1.83 6.86 15.24
C GLN A 52 -2.41 5.49 14.89
N THR A 53 -2.94 4.76 15.87
CA THR A 53 -3.64 3.49 15.62
C THR A 53 -4.89 3.75 14.75
N GLY A 54 -5.25 2.80 13.89
CA GLY A 54 -6.40 2.93 12.98
C GLY A 54 -6.12 3.67 11.68
N THR A 55 -4.91 4.20 11.45
CA THR A 55 -4.57 4.92 10.20
C THR A 55 -4.15 4.03 9.02
N GLY A 56 -4.26 2.70 9.16
CA GLY A 56 -3.91 1.77 8.07
C GLY A 56 -2.44 1.37 7.96
N LYS A 57 -1.62 1.60 9.02
CA LYS A 57 -0.21 1.16 9.07
C LYS A 57 -0.02 -0.32 8.72
N THR A 58 -0.91 -1.21 9.19
CA THR A 58 -0.80 -2.66 8.92
C THR A 58 -0.77 -2.94 7.42
N ALA A 59 -1.72 -2.41 6.65
CA ALA A 59 -1.74 -2.57 5.19
C ALA A 59 -0.56 -1.85 4.51
N ALA A 60 -0.11 -0.71 5.06
CA ALA A 60 1.04 0.03 4.54
C ALA A 60 2.34 -0.81 4.51
N PHE A 61 2.51 -1.74 5.47
CA PHE A 61 3.64 -2.68 5.48
C PHE A 61 3.30 -4.05 4.87
N ALA A 62 2.08 -4.55 5.05
CA ALA A 62 1.68 -5.87 4.58
C ALA A 62 1.64 -5.96 3.05
N LEU A 63 1.13 -4.93 2.35
CA LEU A 63 1.05 -4.94 0.88
C LEU A 63 2.44 -5.03 0.23
N PRO A 64 3.45 -4.22 0.62
CA PRO A 64 4.82 -4.38 0.13
C PRO A 64 5.46 -5.74 0.46
N LEU A 65 5.14 -6.32 1.62
CA LEU A 65 5.64 -7.65 1.97
C LEU A 65 5.04 -8.73 1.08
N LEU A 66 3.71 -8.72 0.91
CA LEU A 66 3.00 -9.66 0.03
C LEU A 66 3.47 -9.56 -1.42
N GLN A 67 3.76 -8.36 -1.92
CA GLN A 67 4.30 -8.13 -3.28
C GLN A 67 5.61 -8.90 -3.53
N ARG A 68 6.40 -9.13 -2.48
CA ARG A 68 7.69 -9.82 -2.58
C ARG A 68 7.61 -11.31 -2.34
N LEU A 69 6.48 -11.81 -1.84
CA LEU A 69 6.33 -13.23 -1.57
C LEU A 69 6.13 -13.98 -2.88
N ASP A 70 7.11 -14.84 -3.18
CA ASP A 70 6.98 -15.81 -4.25
C ASP A 70 6.12 -16.99 -3.78
N MET A 71 4.84 -16.94 -4.15
CA MET A 71 3.84 -17.93 -3.77
C MET A 71 4.09 -19.32 -4.39
N SER A 72 4.98 -19.42 -5.38
CA SER A 72 5.36 -20.70 -6.00
C SER A 72 6.33 -21.53 -5.15
N ARG A 73 6.96 -20.93 -4.14
CA ARG A 73 7.95 -21.58 -3.26
C ARG A 73 7.34 -22.26 -2.03
N ARG A 74 6.14 -22.80 -2.15
CA ARG A 74 5.44 -23.50 -1.06
C ARG A 74 5.74 -24.98 -1.02
#